data_AF-A0AAU0UXU4-F1
#
_entry.id   AF-A0AAU0UXU4-F1
#
_cell.length_a   1.000
_cell.length_b   1.000
_cell.length_c   1.000
_cell.angle_alpha   90.00
_cell.angle_beta   90.00
_cell.angle_gamma   90.00
#
_symmetry.space_group_name_H-M   'P 1'
#
loop_
_entity.id
_entity.type
_entity.pdbx_description
1 polymer ?
#
loop_
_entity_poly.entity_id
_entity_poly.type
_entity_poly.pdbx_seq_one_letter_code
_entity_poly.pdbx_strand_id
1 'polypeptide(L)'
;MTARRKAARVLALGLAPLALAGLASAPAVAHGSLTDPVSRVSACFAEGPESPTSAACRAAVAAGGTQALYDWNGVNIADAAGKHRELIPDGKLCSAANDKFKGLDLPRADWPATAMSAGEHTFRFRATAPHRGSFELYLTKPGYDPTKPLAWSDLEAKPFAEATDPKLENGSYVFDGTIPERSGRQLVYTVWQRSDSPEAFYACSDVTFGGGAQDGGAEKEEGQQGSGGDSGAEAPAAAPSAPSEDAIAEGSEKSSVEHGGHGDDDASTGAKVTAAAPAAPEAKSEGNAPEANAAGAEEVLAETGGSGGSTYLAIGGAGVLAAGAAVLFATQRRRAAAAAGRHSR
;
A
#
# COMPACT_ATOMS: atom_id res chain seq x y z
N MET A 1 13.28 52.66 -26.42
CA MET A 1 12.76 51.69 -25.44
C MET A 1 13.88 51.26 -24.50
N THR A 2 13.79 51.61 -23.22
CA THR A 2 14.90 51.55 -22.25
C THR A 2 15.25 50.12 -21.84
N ALA A 3 16.54 49.83 -21.63
CA ALA A 3 17.09 48.52 -21.29
C ALA A 3 16.41 47.84 -20.08
N ARG A 4 15.84 48.63 -19.17
CA ARG A 4 15.03 48.16 -18.03
C ARG A 4 13.77 47.39 -18.44
N ARG A 5 13.13 47.71 -19.58
CA ARG A 5 11.96 46.98 -20.09
C ARG A 5 12.32 45.64 -20.76
N LYS A 6 13.57 45.48 -21.21
CA LYS A 6 14.06 44.22 -21.81
C LYS A 6 14.48 43.21 -20.74
N ALA A 7 15.09 43.66 -19.64
CA ALA A 7 15.44 42.81 -18.51
C ALA A 7 14.21 42.21 -17.80
N ALA A 8 13.15 43.01 -17.62
CA ALA A 8 11.90 42.55 -16.99
C ALA A 8 11.17 41.45 -17.78
N ARG A 9 11.29 41.44 -19.12
CA ARG A 9 10.66 40.41 -19.97
C ARG A 9 11.40 39.07 -19.97
N VAL A 10 12.72 39.08 -19.79
CA VAL A 10 13.54 37.86 -19.75
C VAL A 10 13.39 37.12 -18.41
N LEU A 11 13.26 37.85 -17.31
CA LEU A 11 12.97 37.26 -16.00
C LEU A 11 11.55 36.66 -15.91
N ALA A 12 10.55 37.31 -16.51
CA ALA A 12 9.17 36.80 -16.50
C ALA A 12 8.95 35.55 -17.37
N LEU A 13 9.71 35.38 -18.45
CA LEU A 13 9.59 34.22 -19.36
C LEU A 13 10.48 33.02 -18.96
N GLY A 14 11.51 33.24 -18.12
CA GLY A 14 12.41 32.17 -17.65
C GLY A 14 11.99 31.53 -16.33
N LEU A 15 11.35 32.28 -15.43
CA LEU A 15 10.94 31.78 -14.10
C LEU A 15 9.53 31.17 -14.08
N ALA A 16 8.65 31.54 -15.02
CA ALA A 16 7.29 31.01 -15.09
C ALA A 16 7.21 29.50 -15.39
N PRO A 17 8.04 28.90 -16.28
CA PRO A 17 8.02 27.45 -16.51
C PRO A 17 8.58 26.64 -15.33
N LEU A 18 9.59 27.18 -14.63
CA LEU A 18 10.19 26.55 -13.44
C LEU A 18 9.26 26.63 -12.21
N ALA A 19 8.47 27.69 -12.08
CA ALA A 19 7.44 27.78 -11.06
C ALA A 19 6.24 26.86 -11.34
N LEU A 20 5.90 26.62 -12.61
CA LEU A 20 4.83 25.67 -13.00
C LEU A 20 5.24 24.20 -12.84
N ALA A 21 6.53 23.87 -12.99
CA ALA A 21 7.02 22.50 -12.83
C ALA A 21 7.02 22.00 -11.37
N GLY A 22 7.06 22.92 -10.39
CA GLY A 22 6.98 22.58 -8.96
C GLY A 22 5.56 22.36 -8.41
N LEU A 23 4.52 22.54 -9.23
CA LEU A 23 3.11 22.50 -8.82
C LEU A 23 2.40 21.17 -9.13
N ALA A 24 3.08 20.12 -9.61
CA ALA A 24 2.40 18.96 -10.20
C ALA A 24 3.02 17.59 -9.86
N SER A 25 3.39 17.35 -8.61
CA SER A 25 3.65 15.98 -8.13
C SER A 25 3.26 15.84 -6.66
N ALA A 26 2.00 16.17 -6.34
CA ALA A 26 1.45 15.65 -5.09
C ALA A 26 1.47 14.12 -5.19
N PRO A 27 1.98 13.40 -4.18
CA PRO A 27 1.88 11.95 -4.17
C PRO A 27 0.39 11.59 -4.31
N ALA A 28 0.05 10.87 -5.38
CA ALA A 28 -1.31 10.39 -5.53
C ALA A 28 -1.46 9.25 -4.54
N VAL A 29 -2.26 9.44 -3.49
CA VAL A 29 -2.37 8.49 -2.38
C VAL A 29 -3.49 7.51 -2.67
N ALA A 30 -3.16 6.22 -2.68
CA ALA A 30 -4.17 5.18 -2.81
C ALA A 30 -4.69 4.77 -1.44
N HIS A 31 -5.92 4.26 -1.35
CA HIS A 31 -6.48 3.85 -0.06
C HIS A 31 -7.54 2.78 -0.24
N GLY A 32 -7.47 1.76 0.60
CA GLY A 32 -8.47 0.70 0.65
C GLY A 32 -8.07 -0.48 1.52
N SER A 33 -8.97 -1.45 1.62
CA SER A 33 -8.71 -2.73 2.27
C SER A 33 -9.68 -3.81 1.75
N LEU A 34 -9.37 -5.08 2.02
CA LEU A 34 -10.21 -6.21 1.61
C LEU A 34 -11.50 -6.24 2.44
N THR A 35 -12.64 -6.30 1.75
CA THR A 35 -13.98 -6.35 2.35
C THR A 35 -14.70 -7.67 2.07
N ASP A 36 -14.23 -8.48 1.14
CA ASP A 36 -14.68 -9.85 0.94
C ASP A 36 -13.49 -10.76 0.53
N PRO A 37 -13.01 -11.66 1.41
CA PRO A 37 -13.39 -11.77 2.83
C PRO A 37 -12.96 -10.54 3.66
N VAL A 38 -13.69 -10.24 4.74
CA VAL A 38 -13.49 -8.99 5.51
C VAL A 38 -12.13 -9.03 6.24
N SER A 39 -11.32 -7.98 6.03
CA SER A 39 -10.04 -7.85 6.74
C SER A 39 -10.21 -7.48 8.22
N ARG A 40 -9.20 -7.77 9.05
CA ARG A 40 -9.15 -7.40 10.48
C ARG A 40 -9.45 -5.91 10.68
N VAL A 41 -8.77 -5.05 9.92
CA VAL A 41 -8.91 -3.60 10.07
C VAL A 41 -10.29 -3.11 9.64
N SER A 42 -10.85 -3.70 8.56
CA SER A 42 -12.20 -3.42 8.09
C SER A 42 -13.26 -3.89 9.09
N ALA A 43 -13.12 -5.10 9.63
CA ALA A 43 -14.04 -5.64 10.64
C ALA A 43 -14.02 -4.78 11.92
N CYS A 44 -12.83 -4.45 12.43
CA CYS A 44 -12.72 -3.64 13.64
C CYS A 44 -13.20 -2.20 13.46
N PHE A 45 -13.00 -1.61 12.28
CA PHE A 45 -13.60 -0.31 11.97
C PHE A 45 -15.13 -0.40 11.92
N ALA A 46 -15.69 -1.44 11.30
CA ALA A 46 -17.13 -1.67 11.22
C ALA A 46 -17.78 -1.94 12.60
N GLU A 47 -17.02 -2.50 13.56
CA GLU A 47 -17.47 -2.62 14.95
C GLU A 47 -17.51 -1.29 15.71
N GLY A 48 -16.92 -0.22 15.16
CA GLY A 48 -16.83 1.10 15.77
C GLY A 48 -15.50 1.30 16.53
N PRO A 49 -14.60 2.20 16.08
CA PRO A 49 -13.28 2.37 16.67
C PRO A 49 -13.25 2.67 18.17
N GLU A 50 -14.22 3.44 18.67
CA GLU A 50 -14.26 3.90 20.06
C GLU A 50 -14.76 2.81 21.03
N SER A 51 -15.51 1.82 20.55
CA SER A 51 -16.17 0.81 21.39
C SER A 51 -16.43 -0.50 20.62
N PRO A 52 -15.38 -1.18 20.13
CA PRO A 52 -15.57 -2.40 19.35
C PRO A 52 -16.12 -3.56 20.20
N THR A 53 -16.85 -4.45 19.54
CA THR A 53 -17.67 -5.48 20.19
C THR A 53 -16.93 -6.81 20.35
N SER A 54 -15.98 -7.15 19.49
CA SER A 54 -15.18 -8.36 19.60
C SER A 54 -13.99 -8.15 20.56
N ALA A 55 -13.60 -9.23 21.24
CA ALA A 55 -12.46 -9.19 22.16
C ALA A 55 -11.15 -8.90 21.43
N ALA A 56 -11.00 -9.42 20.19
CA ALA A 56 -9.83 -9.14 19.36
C ALA A 56 -9.75 -7.67 18.94
N CYS A 57 -10.84 -7.05 18.47
CA CYS A 57 -10.82 -5.63 18.09
C CYS A 57 -10.60 -4.70 19.29
N ARG A 58 -11.17 -5.02 20.47
CA ARG A 58 -10.82 -4.31 21.71
C ARG A 58 -9.33 -4.41 22.06
N ALA A 59 -8.75 -5.61 21.90
CA ALA A 59 -7.32 -5.81 22.15
C ALA A 59 -6.46 -5.04 21.12
N ALA A 60 -6.88 -4.99 19.86
CA ALA A 60 -6.22 -4.22 18.81
C ALA A 60 -6.22 -2.73 19.14
N VAL A 61 -7.36 -2.17 19.56
CA VAL A 61 -7.46 -0.78 20.02
C VAL A 61 -6.63 -0.53 21.28
N ALA A 62 -6.62 -1.45 22.24
CA ALA A 62 -5.79 -1.32 23.44
C ALA A 62 -4.28 -1.31 23.11
N ALA A 63 -3.87 -2.01 22.06
CA ALA A 63 -2.49 -2.06 21.62
C ALA A 63 -2.09 -0.86 20.73
N GLY A 64 -2.93 -0.50 19.75
CA GLY A 64 -2.61 0.47 18.69
C GLY A 64 -3.33 1.81 18.76
N GLY A 65 -4.32 1.96 19.65
CA GLY A 65 -5.22 3.12 19.70
C GLY A 65 -6.34 3.06 18.65
N THR A 66 -7.28 4.01 18.75
CA THR A 66 -8.46 4.08 17.86
C THR A 66 -8.12 4.63 16.47
N GLN A 67 -7.08 5.48 16.37
CA GLN A 67 -6.69 6.14 15.13
C GLN A 67 -6.37 5.14 14.00
N ALA A 68 -5.78 3.99 14.34
CA ALA A 68 -5.51 2.93 13.37
C ALA A 68 -6.79 2.41 12.68
N LEU A 69 -7.92 2.40 13.38
CA LEU A 69 -9.19 1.96 12.81
C LEU A 69 -9.87 3.07 12.00
N TYR A 70 -9.75 4.34 12.39
CA TYR A 70 -10.19 5.44 11.53
C TYR A 70 -9.44 5.47 10.20
N ASP A 71 -8.20 5.01 10.20
CA ASP A 71 -7.31 4.93 9.05
C ASP A 71 -7.27 3.51 8.46
N TRP A 72 -8.39 2.79 8.53
CA TRP A 72 -8.49 1.39 8.11
C TRP A 72 -8.08 1.13 6.66
N ASN A 73 -8.17 2.14 5.82
CA ASN A 73 -7.84 2.11 4.40
C ASN A 73 -6.36 2.46 4.11
N GLY A 74 -5.55 2.67 5.15
CA GLY A 74 -4.17 3.15 5.06
C GLY A 74 -3.11 2.20 5.61
N VAL A 75 -3.34 0.88 5.61
CA VAL A 75 -2.31 -0.10 5.96
C VAL A 75 -1.35 -0.26 4.77
N ASN A 76 -0.37 0.65 4.68
CA ASN A 76 0.49 0.80 3.51
C ASN A 76 1.99 0.85 3.83
N ILE A 77 2.79 0.70 2.78
CA ILE A 77 4.20 1.09 2.73
C ILE A 77 4.39 1.93 1.47
N ALA A 78 4.69 3.22 1.65
CA ALA A 78 4.79 4.19 0.56
C ALA A 78 5.89 3.85 -0.48
N ASP A 79 6.99 3.23 -0.04
CA ASP A 79 8.13 2.87 -0.90
C ASP A 79 8.36 1.35 -0.96
N ALA A 80 7.26 0.58 -1.06
CA ALA A 80 7.33 -0.87 -1.07
C ALA A 80 8.10 -1.40 -2.29
N ALA A 81 7.79 -0.87 -3.49
CA ALA A 81 8.42 -1.20 -4.76
C ALA A 81 8.56 -2.73 -5.01
N GLY A 82 7.55 -3.52 -4.61
CA GLY A 82 7.55 -4.98 -4.70
C GLY A 82 8.38 -5.72 -3.64
N LYS A 83 9.11 -5.00 -2.78
CA LYS A 83 10.04 -5.56 -1.77
C LYS A 83 9.35 -5.96 -0.47
N HIS A 84 8.14 -6.52 -0.56
CA HIS A 84 7.28 -6.78 0.60
C HIS A 84 7.97 -7.64 1.67
N ARG A 85 8.61 -8.75 1.25
CA ARG A 85 9.29 -9.70 2.14
C ARG A 85 10.58 -9.15 2.76
N GLU A 86 11.20 -8.16 2.11
CA GLU A 86 12.40 -7.49 2.62
C GLU A 86 12.03 -6.45 3.68
N LEU A 87 10.93 -5.72 3.46
CA LEU A 87 10.52 -4.58 4.28
C LEU A 87 9.67 -4.98 5.49
N ILE A 88 8.93 -6.09 5.40
CA ILE A 88 8.01 -6.54 6.43
C ILE A 88 8.62 -7.76 7.14
N PRO A 89 9.09 -7.64 8.40
CA PRO A 89 9.58 -8.78 9.14
C PRO A 89 8.42 -9.69 9.59
N ASP A 90 8.76 -10.93 9.95
CA ASP A 90 7.81 -11.87 10.54
C ASP A 90 7.15 -11.29 11.81
N GLY A 91 5.88 -11.62 11.98
CA GLY A 91 5.03 -11.08 13.05
C GLY A 91 4.54 -9.65 12.82
N LYS A 92 4.85 -9.03 11.67
CA LYS A 92 4.45 -7.66 11.31
C LYS A 92 3.68 -7.55 10.00
N LEU A 93 3.20 -8.67 9.47
CA LEU A 93 2.52 -8.73 8.18
C LEU A 93 1.22 -7.92 8.19
N CYS A 94 0.40 -8.08 9.22
CA CYS A 94 -0.93 -7.45 9.26
C CYS A 94 -0.89 -5.94 9.53
N SER A 95 0.20 -5.45 10.13
CA SER A 95 0.47 -4.02 10.28
C SER A 95 1.30 -3.41 9.16
N ALA A 96 1.81 -4.22 8.22
CA ALA A 96 2.83 -3.81 7.25
C ALA A 96 4.07 -3.16 7.91
N ALA A 97 4.48 -3.68 9.07
CA ALA A 97 5.55 -3.10 9.90
C ALA A 97 5.32 -1.65 10.36
N ASN A 98 4.07 -1.16 10.32
CA ASN A 98 3.71 0.17 10.77
C ASN A 98 3.21 0.13 12.22
N ASP A 99 3.89 0.85 13.12
CA ASP A 99 3.56 0.89 14.55
C ASP A 99 2.13 1.40 14.84
N LYS A 100 1.57 2.23 13.96
CA LYS A 100 0.17 2.67 14.04
C LYS A 100 -0.78 1.47 14.02
N PHE A 101 -0.50 0.48 13.18
CA PHE A 101 -1.36 -0.68 12.96
C PHE A 101 -0.92 -1.93 13.77
N LYS A 102 0.01 -1.80 14.72
CA LYS A 102 0.57 -2.94 15.49
C LYS A 102 -0.47 -3.79 16.22
N GLY A 103 -1.65 -3.25 16.50
CA GLY A 103 -2.76 -4.02 17.09
C GLY A 103 -3.28 -5.12 16.17
N LEU A 104 -3.11 -4.99 14.85
CA LEU A 104 -3.50 -5.99 13.87
C LEU A 104 -2.59 -7.23 13.86
N ASP A 105 -1.39 -7.13 14.42
CA ASP A 105 -0.42 -8.24 14.50
C ASP A 105 -0.68 -9.18 15.69
N LEU A 106 -1.65 -8.88 16.56
CA LEU A 106 -1.89 -9.66 17.77
C LEU A 106 -2.22 -11.12 17.41
N PRO A 107 -1.46 -12.10 17.94
CA PRO A 107 -1.66 -13.51 17.63
C PRO A 107 -2.84 -14.06 18.45
N ARG A 108 -4.02 -14.06 17.86
CA ARG A 108 -5.27 -14.44 18.52
C ARG A 108 -6.09 -15.39 17.65
N ALA A 109 -6.72 -16.38 18.29
CA ALA A 109 -7.65 -17.29 17.64
C ALA A 109 -9.09 -16.77 17.58
N ASP A 110 -9.38 -15.60 18.15
CA ASP A 110 -10.74 -15.04 18.25
C ASP A 110 -10.93 -13.75 17.43
N TRP A 111 -10.08 -13.51 16.43
CA TRP A 111 -10.37 -12.51 15.40
C TRP A 111 -11.70 -12.83 14.70
N PRO A 112 -12.53 -11.81 14.40
CA PRO A 112 -13.71 -11.98 13.55
C PRO A 112 -13.30 -12.62 12.22
N ALA A 113 -13.99 -13.70 11.83
CA ALA A 113 -13.56 -14.52 10.69
C ALA A 113 -14.70 -14.82 9.71
N THR A 114 -14.44 -14.66 8.42
CA THR A 114 -15.39 -14.98 7.34
C THR A 114 -15.42 -16.49 7.09
N ALA A 115 -16.61 -17.10 7.08
CA ALA A 115 -16.74 -18.50 6.68
C ALA A 115 -16.48 -18.63 5.16
N MET A 116 -15.62 -19.56 4.76
CA MET A 116 -15.24 -19.78 3.37
C MET A 116 -15.31 -21.27 3.00
N SER A 117 -15.46 -21.52 1.70
CA SER A 117 -15.38 -22.84 1.09
C SER A 117 -14.32 -22.83 -0.02
N ALA A 118 -13.78 -24.00 -0.33
CA ALA A 118 -12.93 -24.15 -1.52
C ALA A 118 -13.74 -23.96 -2.80
N GLY A 119 -13.08 -23.53 -3.88
CA GLY A 119 -13.70 -23.28 -5.17
C GLY A 119 -13.73 -21.80 -5.56
N GLU A 120 -14.50 -21.48 -6.60
CA GLU A 120 -14.60 -20.13 -7.14
C GLU A 120 -15.17 -19.14 -6.13
N HIS A 121 -14.53 -17.98 -6.02
CA HIS A 121 -14.97 -16.87 -5.18
C HIS A 121 -14.66 -15.54 -5.86
N THR A 122 -15.58 -14.59 -5.71
CA THR A 122 -15.39 -13.22 -6.19
C THR A 122 -14.96 -12.35 -5.01
N PHE A 123 -13.75 -11.83 -5.08
CA PHE A 123 -13.15 -10.98 -4.06
C PHE A 123 -13.57 -9.51 -4.24
N ARG A 124 -13.69 -8.80 -3.12
CA ARG A 124 -13.96 -7.36 -3.10
C ARG A 124 -12.95 -6.63 -2.24
N PHE A 125 -12.27 -5.67 -2.85
CA PHE A 125 -11.36 -4.76 -2.16
C PHE A 125 -11.91 -3.34 -2.26
N ARG A 126 -12.41 -2.78 -1.15
CA ARG A 126 -12.97 -1.43 -1.11
C ARG A 126 -11.84 -0.43 -1.31
N ALA A 127 -11.96 0.43 -2.33
CA ALA A 127 -11.00 1.48 -2.63
C ALA A 127 -11.65 2.86 -2.42
N THR A 128 -11.23 3.57 -1.38
CA THR A 128 -11.67 4.96 -1.12
C THR A 128 -10.91 5.94 -2.03
N ALA A 129 -9.68 5.59 -2.42
CA ALA A 129 -8.91 6.28 -3.46
C ALA A 129 -8.36 5.24 -4.47
N PRO A 130 -9.02 5.06 -5.63
CA PRO A 130 -8.64 4.05 -6.62
C PRO A 130 -7.34 4.38 -7.36
N HIS A 131 -6.45 3.40 -7.51
CA HIS A 131 -5.22 3.46 -8.29
C HIS A 131 -5.01 2.22 -9.17
N ARG A 132 -4.12 2.32 -10.16
CA ARG A 132 -3.72 1.15 -10.95
C ARG A 132 -2.76 0.28 -10.17
N GLY A 133 -2.82 -1.04 -10.36
CA GLY A 133 -1.99 -1.96 -9.61
C GLY A 133 -2.37 -3.43 -9.78
N SER A 134 -1.62 -4.30 -9.11
CA SER A 134 -1.88 -5.73 -9.06
C SER A 134 -2.19 -6.17 -7.64
N PHE A 135 -3.13 -7.10 -7.53
CA PHE A 135 -3.55 -7.75 -6.30
C PHE A 135 -3.00 -9.16 -6.27
N GLU A 136 -2.45 -9.57 -5.14
CA GLU A 136 -2.02 -10.94 -4.85
C GLU A 136 -2.63 -11.38 -3.51
N LEU A 137 -3.37 -12.49 -3.50
CA LEU A 137 -3.93 -13.07 -2.29
C LEU A 137 -3.23 -14.38 -1.96
N TYR A 138 -2.65 -14.44 -0.78
CA TYR A 138 -1.98 -15.61 -0.23
C TYR A 138 -2.85 -16.25 0.84
N LEU A 139 -2.76 -17.58 0.98
CA LEU A 139 -3.44 -18.33 2.03
C LEU A 139 -2.41 -18.96 2.94
N THR A 140 -2.72 -19.05 4.22
CA THR A 140 -1.89 -19.82 5.16
C THR A 140 -1.82 -21.31 4.79
N LYS A 141 -0.68 -21.92 5.12
CA LYS A 141 -0.42 -23.35 4.94
C LYS A 141 -1.24 -24.19 5.92
N PRO A 142 -1.47 -25.49 5.60
CA PRO A 142 -2.02 -26.43 6.57
C PRO A 142 -1.21 -26.45 7.87
N GLY A 143 -1.89 -26.48 9.02
CA GLY A 143 -1.25 -26.44 10.33
C GLY A 143 -0.95 -25.05 10.88
N TYR A 144 -1.39 -23.98 10.19
CA TYR A 144 -1.36 -22.61 10.71
C TYR A 144 -2.00 -22.51 12.11
N ASP A 145 -1.31 -21.83 13.01
CA ASP A 145 -1.71 -21.59 14.39
C ASP A 145 -1.93 -20.09 14.61
N PRO A 146 -3.19 -19.61 14.69
CA PRO A 146 -3.49 -18.18 14.83
C PRO A 146 -3.07 -17.62 16.19
N THR A 147 -2.64 -18.47 17.14
CA THR A 147 -2.10 -18.03 18.44
C THR A 147 -0.60 -17.72 18.39
N LYS A 148 0.03 -17.85 17.22
CA LYS A 148 1.42 -17.42 16.96
C LYS A 148 1.45 -16.21 16.02
N PRO A 149 2.47 -15.33 16.14
CA PRO A 149 2.67 -14.25 15.18
C PRO A 149 2.82 -14.81 13.77
N LEU A 150 2.08 -14.24 12.81
CA LEU A 150 2.12 -14.67 11.41
C LEU A 150 3.51 -14.39 10.80
N ALA A 151 4.14 -15.40 10.22
CA ALA A 151 5.40 -15.29 9.48
C ALA A 151 5.18 -15.48 7.97
N TRP A 152 6.11 -14.98 7.15
CA TRP A 152 6.09 -15.25 5.70
C TRP A 152 6.17 -16.74 5.39
N SER A 153 6.82 -17.54 6.24
CA SER A 153 6.88 -18.98 6.11
C SER A 153 5.53 -19.69 6.31
N ASP A 154 4.57 -19.03 6.97
CA ASP A 154 3.24 -19.58 7.23
C ASP A 154 2.31 -19.44 6.01
N LEU A 155 2.64 -18.55 5.08
CA LEU A 155 1.91 -18.37 3.83
C LEU A 155 2.35 -19.37 2.76
N GLU A 156 1.41 -19.76 1.90
CA GLU A 156 1.74 -20.46 0.67
C GLU A 156 2.71 -19.66 -0.18
N ALA A 157 3.60 -20.34 -0.89
CA ALA A 157 4.69 -19.67 -1.63
C ALA A 157 4.19 -18.83 -2.81
N LYS A 158 2.99 -19.15 -3.33
CA LYS A 158 2.35 -18.46 -4.44
C LYS A 158 0.97 -17.94 -4.00
N PRO A 159 0.53 -16.80 -4.54
CA PRO A 159 -0.85 -16.39 -4.36
C PRO A 159 -1.80 -17.39 -5.01
N PHE A 160 -2.99 -17.55 -4.45
CA PHE A 160 -4.04 -18.38 -5.02
C PHE A 160 -5.00 -17.57 -5.91
N ALA A 161 -5.00 -16.24 -5.77
CA ALA A 161 -5.71 -15.32 -6.65
C ALA A 161 -4.82 -14.12 -6.98
N GLU A 162 -4.83 -13.72 -8.25
CA GLU A 162 -4.07 -12.59 -8.78
C GLU A 162 -4.96 -11.77 -9.72
N ALA A 163 -4.84 -10.45 -9.69
CA ALA A 163 -5.56 -9.58 -10.62
C ALA A 163 -4.77 -8.30 -10.89
N THR A 164 -4.58 -7.96 -12.16
CA THR A 164 -3.97 -6.68 -12.57
C THR A 164 -5.04 -5.74 -13.11
N ASP A 165 -5.06 -4.51 -12.60
CA ASP A 165 -6.04 -3.48 -12.93
C ASP A 165 -7.49 -4.02 -12.98
N PRO A 166 -7.97 -4.70 -11.92
CA PRO A 166 -9.32 -5.25 -11.90
C PRO A 166 -10.38 -4.14 -12.03
N LYS A 167 -11.58 -4.54 -12.43
CA LYS A 167 -12.69 -3.60 -12.61
C LYS A 167 -13.07 -2.99 -11.26
N LEU A 168 -13.26 -1.68 -11.24
CA LEU A 168 -13.86 -0.96 -10.13
C LEU A 168 -15.39 -0.97 -10.28
N GLU A 169 -16.09 -1.57 -9.33
CA GLU A 169 -17.55 -1.61 -9.26
C GLU A 169 -18.01 -1.11 -7.90
N ASN A 170 -18.88 -0.09 -7.89
CA ASN A 170 -19.44 0.47 -6.65
C ASN A 170 -18.36 0.78 -5.59
N GLY A 171 -17.24 1.36 -6.03
CA GLY A 171 -16.13 1.74 -5.15
C GLY A 171 -15.25 0.57 -4.66
N SER A 172 -15.41 -0.63 -5.20
CA SER A 172 -14.56 -1.78 -4.88
C SER A 172 -13.93 -2.38 -6.13
N TYR A 173 -12.67 -2.80 -6.04
CA TYR A 173 -12.10 -3.69 -7.05
C TYR A 173 -12.74 -5.06 -6.91
N VAL A 174 -13.16 -5.63 -8.04
CA VAL A 174 -13.82 -6.93 -8.13
C VAL A 174 -13.00 -7.84 -9.03
N PHE A 175 -12.62 -9.00 -8.51
CA PHE A 175 -11.86 -9.99 -9.24
C PHE A 175 -12.13 -11.40 -8.70
N ASP A 176 -11.99 -12.39 -9.56
CA ASP A 176 -12.25 -13.79 -9.24
C ASP A 176 -10.96 -14.52 -8.85
N GLY A 177 -11.11 -15.61 -8.11
CA GLY A 177 -10.04 -16.57 -7.84
C GLY A 177 -10.59 -17.88 -7.31
N THR A 178 -9.76 -18.92 -7.36
CA THR A 178 -10.12 -20.26 -6.89
C THR A 178 -9.50 -20.50 -5.52
N ILE A 179 -10.32 -20.56 -4.48
CA ILE A 179 -9.87 -20.83 -3.12
C ILE A 179 -9.41 -22.29 -2.99
N PRO A 180 -8.16 -22.56 -2.58
CA PRO A 180 -7.67 -23.92 -2.36
C PRO A 180 -8.38 -24.62 -1.21
N GLU A 181 -8.44 -25.95 -1.24
CA GLU A 181 -8.91 -26.74 -0.11
C GLU A 181 -8.13 -26.45 1.18
N ARG A 182 -8.88 -26.13 2.24
CA ARG A 182 -8.40 -25.93 3.61
C ARG A 182 -9.44 -26.39 4.61
N SER A 183 -9.02 -26.45 5.87
CA SER A 183 -9.89 -26.72 7.02
C SER A 183 -9.50 -25.83 8.20
N GLY A 184 -10.46 -25.60 9.09
CA GLY A 184 -10.25 -24.85 10.33
C GLY A 184 -10.00 -23.35 10.10
N ARG A 185 -9.38 -22.70 11.09
CA ARG A 185 -9.00 -21.29 10.99
C ARG A 185 -7.81 -21.13 10.05
N GLN A 186 -7.93 -20.18 9.14
CA GLN A 186 -6.87 -19.78 8.21
C GLN A 186 -6.84 -18.25 8.14
N LEU A 187 -5.84 -17.73 7.44
CA LEU A 187 -5.72 -16.30 7.16
C LEU A 187 -5.44 -16.10 5.67
N VAL A 188 -6.19 -15.18 5.07
CA VAL A 188 -5.92 -14.64 3.74
C VAL A 188 -5.09 -13.37 3.90
N TYR A 189 -3.94 -13.32 3.24
CA TYR A 189 -3.06 -12.17 3.22
C TYR A 189 -3.08 -11.52 1.83
N THR A 190 -3.51 -10.28 1.77
CA THR A 190 -3.66 -9.52 0.53
C THR A 190 -2.53 -8.51 0.39
N VAL A 191 -1.95 -8.45 -0.79
CA VAL A 191 -1.05 -7.38 -1.23
C VAL A 191 -1.69 -6.67 -2.41
N TRP A 192 -1.78 -5.34 -2.35
CA TRP A 192 -2.07 -4.49 -3.50
C TRP A 192 -0.84 -3.64 -3.80
N GLN A 193 -0.06 -4.03 -4.82
CA GLN A 193 1.08 -3.25 -5.30
C GLN A 193 0.61 -2.32 -6.41
N ARG A 194 0.80 -1.01 -6.22
CA ARG A 194 0.49 -0.02 -7.27
C ARG A 194 1.46 -0.13 -8.43
N SER A 195 0.98 0.23 -9.61
CA SER A 195 1.79 0.30 -10.84
C SER A 195 2.12 1.74 -11.25
N ASP A 196 1.50 2.73 -10.60
CA ASP A 196 1.71 4.16 -10.81
C ASP A 196 2.55 4.84 -9.71
N SER A 197 3.02 4.06 -8.72
CA SER A 197 3.81 4.48 -7.55
C SER A 197 4.49 3.24 -6.93
N PRO A 198 5.60 3.37 -6.19
CA PRO A 198 6.16 2.26 -5.42
C PRO A 198 5.27 1.79 -4.27
N GLU A 199 4.25 2.55 -3.87
CA GLU A 199 3.41 2.24 -2.72
C GLU A 199 2.63 0.91 -2.84
N ALA A 200 2.50 0.19 -1.73
CA ALA A 200 1.68 -1.01 -1.61
C ALA A 200 0.80 -1.00 -0.35
N PHE A 201 -0.32 -1.72 -0.42
CA PHE A 201 -1.30 -1.89 0.67
C PHE A 201 -1.41 -3.35 1.07
N TYR A 202 -1.75 -3.58 2.33
CA TYR A 202 -1.74 -4.90 2.95
C TYR A 202 -3.02 -5.13 3.75
N ALA A 203 -3.57 -6.33 3.69
CA ALA A 203 -4.72 -6.70 4.51
C ALA A 203 -4.63 -8.16 4.97
N CYS A 204 -4.94 -8.40 6.24
CA CYS A 204 -5.14 -9.75 6.79
C CYS A 204 -6.63 -9.97 6.99
N SER A 205 -7.20 -11.04 6.42
CA SER A 205 -8.58 -11.47 6.66
C SER A 205 -8.57 -12.86 7.31
N ASP A 206 -9.08 -12.97 8.53
CA ASP A 206 -9.25 -14.26 9.17
C ASP A 206 -10.45 -14.98 8.57
N VAL A 207 -10.30 -16.28 8.31
CA VAL A 207 -11.32 -17.08 7.63
C VAL A 207 -11.45 -18.45 8.29
N THR A 208 -12.61 -19.09 8.13
CA THR A 208 -12.86 -20.44 8.64
C THR A 208 -13.37 -21.36 7.54
N PHE A 209 -12.76 -22.54 7.44
CA PHE A 209 -13.14 -23.59 6.49
C PHE A 209 -13.77 -24.77 7.22
N GLY A 210 -14.86 -25.31 6.65
CA GLY A 210 -15.53 -26.50 7.19
C GLY A 210 -16.61 -26.22 8.25
N GLY A 211 -16.95 -24.95 8.48
CA GLY A 211 -18.21 -24.54 9.13
C GLY A 211 -19.27 -24.26 8.07
N GLY A 212 -20.52 -24.68 8.27
CA GLY A 212 -21.59 -24.44 7.30
C GLY A 212 -21.72 -22.95 6.97
N ALA A 213 -21.75 -22.63 5.68
CA ALA A 213 -21.99 -21.28 5.20
C ALA A 213 -23.34 -20.78 5.75
N GLN A 214 -23.32 -19.83 6.68
CA GLN A 214 -24.49 -18.97 6.90
C GLN A 214 -24.44 -17.89 5.83
N ASP A 215 -25.02 -18.23 4.69
CA ASP A 215 -25.41 -17.28 3.66
C ASP A 215 -26.25 -16.16 4.31
N GLY A 216 -25.86 -14.92 4.04
CA GLY A 216 -26.49 -13.69 4.56
C GLY A 216 -27.84 -13.38 3.91
N GLY A 217 -28.65 -14.40 3.64
CA GLY A 217 -30.00 -14.28 3.12
C GLY A 217 -30.96 -13.84 4.24
N ALA A 218 -31.16 -12.54 4.36
CA ALA A 218 -32.24 -11.99 5.16
C ALA A 218 -33.60 -12.35 4.52
N GLU A 219 -34.21 -13.44 4.96
CA GLU A 219 -35.65 -13.63 4.88
C GLU A 219 -36.22 -13.78 6.30
N LYS A 220 -37.02 -12.80 6.68
CA LYS A 220 -37.85 -12.85 7.88
C LYS A 220 -38.95 -13.88 7.63
N GLU A 221 -38.97 -14.96 8.39
CA GLU A 221 -40.23 -15.63 8.73
C GLU A 221 -40.31 -15.85 10.24
N GLU A 222 -41.37 -15.29 10.82
CA GLU A 222 -41.79 -15.49 12.20
C GLU A 222 -42.30 -16.91 12.37
N GLY A 223 -41.77 -17.66 13.33
CA GLY A 223 -42.32 -18.98 13.61
C GLY A 223 -41.59 -19.80 14.66
N GLN A 224 -42.15 -19.74 15.87
CA GLN A 224 -42.31 -20.87 16.78
C GLN A 224 -41.25 -21.12 17.87
N GLN A 225 -41.74 -20.87 19.08
CA GLN A 225 -41.19 -21.12 20.40
C GLN A 225 -40.97 -22.63 20.64
N GLY A 226 -39.71 -23.03 20.86
CA GLY A 226 -39.31 -24.37 21.25
C GLY A 226 -38.36 -24.31 22.45
N SER A 227 -38.86 -24.71 23.62
CA SER A 227 -38.14 -24.79 24.88
C SER A 227 -37.27 -26.05 24.93
N GLY A 228 -35.98 -25.93 25.26
CA GLY A 228 -35.20 -27.00 25.87
C GLY A 228 -33.73 -27.05 25.47
N GLY A 229 -32.84 -27.01 26.46
CA GLY A 229 -31.49 -27.57 26.35
C GLY A 229 -30.36 -26.60 26.69
N ASP A 230 -30.08 -26.46 27.98
CA ASP A 230 -28.79 -25.98 28.50
C ASP A 230 -27.67 -26.88 27.98
N SER A 231 -26.92 -26.36 27.01
CA SER A 231 -25.56 -26.79 26.72
C SER A 231 -24.79 -25.53 26.38
N GLY A 232 -23.77 -25.22 27.17
CA GLY A 232 -22.90 -24.05 27.02
C GLY A 232 -22.05 -24.11 25.76
N ALA A 233 -22.70 -24.10 24.59
CA ALA A 233 -22.10 -23.70 23.34
C ALA A 233 -22.16 -22.17 23.31
N GLU A 234 -20.98 -21.55 23.39
CA GLU A 234 -20.80 -20.13 23.09
C GLU A 234 -21.50 -19.87 21.74
N ALA A 235 -22.47 -18.95 21.73
CA ALA A 235 -23.19 -18.60 20.51
C ALA A 235 -22.16 -18.30 19.41
N PRO A 236 -22.33 -18.83 18.18
CA PRO A 236 -21.36 -18.59 17.12
C PRO A 236 -21.15 -17.09 16.97
N ALA A 237 -19.89 -16.65 17.03
CA ALA A 237 -19.53 -15.26 16.84
C ALA A 237 -20.15 -14.77 15.51
N ALA A 238 -20.84 -13.63 15.55
CA ALA A 238 -21.43 -13.05 14.35
C ALA A 238 -20.35 -12.90 13.27
N ALA A 239 -20.70 -13.20 12.02
CA ALA A 239 -19.79 -13.03 10.89
C ALA A 239 -19.28 -11.57 10.84
N PRO A 240 -18.00 -11.33 10.52
CA PRO A 240 -17.48 -9.98 10.39
C PRO A 240 -18.25 -9.24 9.29
N SER A 241 -18.50 -7.96 9.51
CA SER A 241 -19.14 -7.09 8.53
C SER A 241 -18.12 -6.14 7.92
N ALA A 242 -18.23 -5.91 6.61
CA ALA A 242 -17.50 -4.83 5.96
C ALA A 242 -18.03 -3.46 6.44
N PRO A 243 -17.20 -2.40 6.42
CA PRO A 243 -17.64 -1.04 6.72
C PRO A 243 -18.78 -0.61 5.79
N SER A 244 -19.85 -0.04 6.36
CA SER A 244 -20.90 0.60 5.56
C SER A 244 -20.42 1.95 5.01
N GLU A 245 -21.05 2.42 3.93
CA GLU A 245 -20.73 3.74 3.36
C GLU A 245 -20.96 4.88 4.37
N ASP A 246 -22.00 4.78 5.20
CA ASP A 246 -22.25 5.74 6.29
C ASP A 246 -21.12 5.73 7.33
N ALA A 247 -20.66 4.54 7.75
CA ALA A 247 -19.55 4.41 8.69
C ALA A 247 -18.25 4.97 8.09
N ILE A 248 -17.99 4.73 6.80
CA ILE A 248 -16.83 5.29 6.09
C ILE A 248 -16.93 6.82 6.07
N ALA A 249 -18.10 7.38 5.75
CA ALA A 249 -18.31 8.82 5.72
C ALA A 249 -18.09 9.46 7.10
N GLU A 250 -18.69 8.91 8.15
CA GLU A 250 -18.52 9.40 9.53
C GLU A 250 -17.07 9.26 10.03
N GLY A 251 -16.42 8.13 9.72
CA GLY A 251 -15.04 7.88 10.12
C GLY A 251 -14.03 8.77 9.40
N SER A 252 -14.34 9.22 8.17
CA SER A 252 -13.44 10.06 7.38
C SER A 252 -13.11 11.40 8.05
N GLU A 253 -14.01 11.95 8.88
CA GLU A 253 -13.77 13.19 9.63
C GLU A 253 -12.70 13.03 10.73
N LYS A 254 -12.47 11.80 11.18
CA LYS A 254 -11.46 11.44 12.19
C LYS A 254 -10.23 10.76 11.58
N SER A 255 -10.25 10.50 10.28
CA SER A 255 -9.14 9.89 9.59
C SER A 255 -7.98 10.87 9.47
N SER A 256 -6.77 10.41 9.80
CA SER A 256 -5.52 11.13 9.50
C SER A 256 -4.99 10.82 8.10
N VAL A 257 -5.62 9.85 7.43
CA VAL A 257 -5.34 9.48 6.06
C VAL A 257 -6.06 10.46 5.13
N GLU A 258 -5.32 11.21 4.32
CA GLU A 258 -5.96 12.18 3.43
C GLU A 258 -6.73 11.52 2.29
N HIS A 259 -7.98 11.91 2.11
CA HIS A 259 -8.85 11.44 1.03
C HIS A 259 -8.87 12.39 -0.19
N GLY A 260 -8.05 13.46 -0.18
CA GLY A 260 -8.26 14.65 -1.01
C GLY A 260 -7.06 15.22 -1.78
N GLY A 261 -5.95 14.49 -1.93
CA GLY A 261 -4.86 14.92 -2.81
C GLY A 261 -4.10 16.18 -2.35
N HIS A 262 -4.08 16.48 -1.05
CA HIS A 262 -3.28 17.56 -0.47
C HIS A 262 -2.22 17.02 0.49
N GLY A 263 -1.54 15.94 0.07
CA GLY A 263 -0.62 15.19 0.92
C GLY A 263 0.32 16.09 1.70
N ASP A 264 0.40 15.85 3.00
CA ASP A 264 1.54 16.27 3.76
C ASP A 264 2.71 15.34 3.46
N ASP A 265 3.89 15.92 3.23
CA ASP A 265 5.17 15.21 3.24
C ASP A 265 5.52 14.73 4.68
N ASP A 266 4.54 14.26 5.46
CA ASP A 266 4.76 13.86 6.85
C ASP A 266 5.15 12.38 6.94
N ALA A 267 6.40 12.16 7.32
CA ALA A 267 6.94 10.85 7.63
C ALA A 267 6.27 10.14 8.84
N SER A 268 5.27 10.77 9.48
CA SER A 268 4.48 10.21 10.57
C SER A 268 3.26 9.39 10.13
N THR A 269 2.79 9.56 8.89
CA THR A 269 1.64 8.82 8.33
C THR A 269 2.09 7.57 7.56
N GLY A 270 3.30 7.58 7.00
CA GLY A 270 3.98 6.39 6.44
C GLY A 270 4.86 5.69 7.47
N ALA A 271 4.96 4.36 7.40
CA ALA A 271 5.95 3.63 8.19
C ALA A 271 7.36 4.12 7.84
N LYS A 272 8.03 4.81 8.77
CA LYS A 272 9.45 5.15 8.63
C LYS A 272 10.24 3.85 8.64
N VAL A 273 10.97 3.58 7.56
CA VAL A 273 11.95 2.48 7.49
C VAL A 273 12.95 2.65 8.63
N THR A 274 12.77 1.90 9.71
CA THR A 274 13.84 1.67 10.67
C THR A 274 14.60 0.47 10.16
N ALA A 275 15.90 0.67 9.89
CA ALA A 275 16.78 -0.39 9.43
C ALA A 275 16.58 -1.65 10.29
N ALA A 276 16.43 -2.80 9.63
CA ALA A 276 16.23 -4.08 10.29
C ALA A 276 17.25 -4.25 11.42
N ALA A 277 16.75 -4.57 12.63
CA ALA A 277 17.62 -4.93 13.74
C ALA A 277 18.47 -6.15 13.32
N PRO A 278 19.79 -6.16 13.58
CA PRO A 278 20.63 -7.28 13.20
C PRO A 278 20.15 -8.54 13.91
N ALA A 279 19.99 -9.62 13.15
CA ALA A 279 19.67 -10.93 13.67
C ALA A 279 20.71 -11.36 14.72
N ALA A 280 20.24 -11.97 15.81
CA ALA A 280 21.10 -12.60 16.81
C ALA A 280 21.92 -13.73 16.15
N PRO A 281 23.18 -13.96 16.56
CA PRO A 281 24.04 -14.90 15.86
C PRO A 281 23.66 -16.35 16.18
N GLU A 282 23.26 -17.10 15.15
CA GLU A 282 23.21 -18.57 15.21
C GLU A 282 24.61 -19.17 14.93
N ALA A 283 24.84 -20.32 15.55
CA ALA A 283 26.13 -20.99 15.67
C ALA A 283 26.67 -21.54 14.33
N LYS A 284 28.00 -21.50 14.21
CA LYS A 284 28.80 -21.95 13.06
C LYS A 284 28.60 -23.44 12.74
N SER A 285 28.47 -23.75 11.45
CA SER A 285 28.84 -25.04 10.87
C SER A 285 29.68 -24.82 9.61
N GLU A 286 30.76 -25.59 9.50
CA GLU A 286 31.87 -25.44 8.53
C GLU A 286 31.61 -26.13 7.18
N GLY A 287 32.31 -25.64 6.14
CA GLY A 287 32.64 -26.34 4.87
C GLY A 287 31.74 -25.96 3.68
N ASN A 288 32.21 -25.64 2.47
CA ASN A 288 33.52 -25.60 1.82
C ASN A 288 33.47 -24.54 0.69
N ALA A 289 34.57 -23.82 0.47
CA ALA A 289 34.73 -22.88 -0.64
C ALA A 289 35.18 -23.58 -1.94
N PRO A 290 34.96 -22.93 -3.10
CA PRO A 290 36.12 -22.61 -3.94
C PRO A 290 36.16 -21.15 -4.43
N GLU A 291 37.35 -20.79 -4.91
CA GLU A 291 37.96 -19.47 -5.10
C GLU A 291 37.37 -18.54 -6.16
N ALA A 292 37.76 -17.27 -5.99
CA ALA A 292 37.43 -16.09 -6.76
C ALA A 292 38.05 -16.07 -8.17
N ASN A 293 37.30 -15.50 -9.12
CA ASN A 293 37.85 -14.83 -10.29
C ASN A 293 37.39 -13.37 -10.28
N ALA A 294 38.36 -12.46 -10.19
CA ALA A 294 38.16 -11.03 -10.32
C ALA A 294 38.23 -10.64 -11.81
N ALA A 295 37.21 -9.94 -12.32
CA ALA A 295 37.33 -9.09 -13.49
C ALA A 295 36.17 -8.09 -13.57
N GLY A 296 36.50 -6.80 -13.69
CA GLY A 296 35.73 -5.80 -14.42
C GLY A 296 34.55 -5.16 -13.68
N ALA A 297 34.81 -4.02 -13.02
CA ALA A 297 33.78 -3.05 -12.71
C ALA A 297 33.37 -2.31 -14.01
N GLU A 298 32.12 -2.49 -14.45
CA GLU A 298 31.42 -1.51 -15.28
C GLU A 298 30.01 -1.30 -14.72
N GLU A 299 29.76 -0.05 -14.38
CA GLU A 299 28.52 0.50 -13.84
C GLU A 299 27.47 0.49 -14.96
N VAL A 300 26.61 -0.52 -14.98
CA VAL A 300 25.43 -0.55 -15.87
C VAL A 300 24.34 0.31 -15.23
N LEU A 301 24.30 1.57 -15.64
CA LEU A 301 23.18 2.47 -15.35
C LEU A 301 21.90 1.93 -16.00
N ALA A 302 20.83 1.95 -15.23
CA ALA A 302 19.50 1.47 -15.62
C ALA A 302 19.02 2.11 -16.93
N GLU A 303 18.72 1.28 -17.92
CA GLU A 303 17.88 1.66 -19.06
C GLU A 303 16.43 1.84 -18.58
N THR A 304 16.02 3.09 -18.38
CA THR A 304 14.59 3.42 -18.25
C THR A 304 13.97 3.40 -19.64
N GLY A 305 13.17 2.38 -19.92
CA GLY A 305 12.36 2.29 -21.14
C GLY A 305 11.36 3.44 -21.23
N GLY A 306 11.67 4.45 -22.05
CA GLY A 306 10.76 5.53 -22.42
C GLY A 306 10.05 5.22 -23.74
N SER A 307 8.71 5.26 -23.75
CA SER A 307 7.93 5.19 -24.98
C SER A 307 8.20 6.40 -25.90
N GLY A 308 8.02 6.24 -27.21
CA GLY A 308 8.52 7.11 -28.29
C GLY A 308 8.05 8.58 -28.31
N GLY A 309 7.32 9.07 -27.31
CA GLY A 309 7.04 10.49 -27.09
C GLY A 309 8.12 11.22 -26.27
N SER A 310 8.83 10.51 -25.40
CA SER A 310 9.80 11.11 -24.47
C SER A 310 11.09 11.59 -25.15
N THR A 311 11.45 10.98 -26.29
CA THR A 311 12.67 11.33 -27.04
C THR A 311 12.57 12.71 -27.70
N TYR A 312 11.38 13.13 -28.13
CA TYR A 312 11.19 14.44 -28.78
C TYR A 312 11.27 15.61 -27.80
N LEU A 313 10.83 15.41 -26.55
CA LEU A 313 10.92 16.43 -25.49
C LEU A 313 12.35 16.54 -24.95
N ALA A 314 13.08 15.44 -24.81
CA ALA A 314 14.47 15.43 -24.36
C ALA A 314 15.43 16.07 -25.40
N ILE A 315 15.24 15.78 -26.69
CA ILE A 315 16.04 16.38 -27.78
C ILE A 315 15.71 17.88 -27.94
N GLY A 316 14.45 18.27 -27.77
CA GLY A 316 14.03 19.68 -27.77
C GLY A 316 14.66 20.50 -26.62
N GLY A 317 14.72 19.94 -25.42
CA GLY A 317 15.30 20.59 -24.24
C GLY A 317 16.82 20.84 -24.36
N ALA A 318 17.58 19.85 -24.85
CA ALA A 318 19.02 19.99 -25.05
C ALA A 318 19.36 21.02 -26.15
N GLY A 319 18.56 21.07 -27.22
CA GLY A 319 18.74 22.03 -28.31
C GLY A 319 18.56 23.50 -27.87
N VAL A 320 17.60 23.76 -26.98
CA VAL A 320 17.35 25.11 -26.44
C VAL A 320 18.48 25.57 -25.50
N LEU A 321 19.03 24.66 -24.69
CA LEU A 321 20.16 24.96 -23.80
C LEU A 321 21.46 25.23 -24.57
N ALA A 322 21.74 24.45 -25.61
CA ALA A 322 22.92 24.66 -26.46
C ALA A 322 22.84 25.97 -27.26
N ALA A 323 21.66 26.32 -27.79
CA ALA A 323 21.44 27.60 -28.46
C ALA A 323 21.56 28.80 -27.50
N GLY A 324 21.06 28.65 -26.27
CA GLY A 324 21.20 29.67 -25.21
C GLY A 324 22.66 29.93 -24.84
N ALA A 325 23.46 28.87 -24.68
CA ALA A 325 24.88 28.99 -24.38
C ALA A 325 25.67 29.67 -25.52
N ALA A 326 25.40 29.32 -26.78
CA ALA A 326 26.07 29.91 -27.94
C ALA A 326 25.83 31.42 -28.06
N VAL A 327 24.61 31.89 -27.77
CA VAL A 327 24.27 33.32 -27.78
C VAL A 327 24.95 34.08 -26.63
N LEU A 328 25.07 33.46 -25.45
CA LEU A 328 25.79 34.02 -24.31
C LEU A 328 27.29 34.17 -24.61
N PHE A 329 27.94 33.13 -25.15
CA PHE A 329 29.36 33.21 -25.52
C PHE A 329 29.63 34.20 -26.66
N ALA A 330 28.76 34.29 -27.66
CA ALA A 330 28.89 35.26 -28.75
C ALA A 330 28.74 36.72 -28.27
N THR A 331 27.84 36.98 -27.32
CA THR A 331 27.65 38.32 -26.75
C THR A 331 28.78 38.71 -25.80
N GLN A 332 29.36 37.77 -25.07
CA GLN A 332 30.53 38.01 -24.22
C GLN A 332 31.79 38.30 -25.07
N ARG A 333 32.00 37.56 -26.16
CA ARG A 333 33.11 37.80 -27.12
C ARG A 333 33.01 39.16 -27.80
N ARG A 334 31.81 39.59 -28.21
CA ARG A 334 31.61 40.93 -28.81
C ARG A 334 31.86 42.07 -27.82
N ARG A 335 31.52 41.89 -26.54
CA ARG A 335 31.83 42.87 -25.49
C ARG A 335 33.32 42.98 -25.19
N ALA A 336 34.04 41.86 -25.17
CA ALA A 336 35.49 41.84 -24.99
C ALA A 336 36.23 42.52 -26.15
N ALA A 337 35.82 42.25 -27.40
CA ALA A 337 36.41 42.90 -28.60
C ALA A 337 36.15 44.42 -28.63
N ALA A 338 34.96 44.87 -28.18
CA ALA A 338 34.63 46.29 -28.09
C ALA A 338 35.31 47.02 -26.90
N ALA A 339 35.86 46.28 -25.94
CA ALA A 339 36.67 46.84 -24.85
C ALA A 339 38.14 46.98 -25.26
N ALA A 340 38.68 46.02 -26.02
CA ALA A 340 40.06 46.04 -26.51
C ALA A 340 40.32 47.13 -27.58
N GLY A 341 39.32 47.50 -28.39
CA GLY A 341 39.45 48.55 -29.42
C GLY A 341 39.46 50.00 -28.91
N ARG A 342 39.32 50.23 -27.59
CA ARG A 342 39.28 51.58 -26.98
C ARG A 342 40.56 52.03 -26.30
N HIS A 343 41.62 51.23 -26.34
CA HIS A 343 42.93 51.57 -25.76
C HIS A 343 44.04 51.84 -26.79
N SER A 344 43.69 52.01 -28.06
CA SER A 344 44.64 52.39 -29.11
C SER A 344 44.05 53.47 -30.01
N ARG A 345 44.06 54.71 -29.50
CA ARG A 345 44.21 55.99 -30.23
C ARG A 345 44.26 57.13 -29.22
#